data_AF-A0A0C2CPC2-F1
#
_entry.id   AF-A0A0C2CPC2-F1
#
_cell.length_a   1.000
_cell.length_b   1.000
_cell.length_c   1.000
_cell.angle_alpha   90.00
_cell.angle_beta   90.00
_cell.angle_gamma   90.00
#
_symmetry.space_group_name_H-M   'P 1'
#
loop_
_entity.id
_entity.type
_entity.pdbx_description
1 polymer ?
#
loop_
_entity_poly.entity_id
_entity_poly.type
_entity_poly.pdbx_seq_one_letter_code
_entity_poly.pdbx_strand_id
1 'polypeptide(L)'
;MFVGENIPVHPHVYSNGHICLSILSEDWTPALSVQAVCLSILSMLSSAREKKRPPDNALYVRTCNKNPSKTRWWFHGGSRPV
;
A
#
# COMPACT_ATOMS: atom_id res chain seq x y z
N MET A 1 7.17 2.89 2.84
CA MET A 1 6.93 1.81 3.83
C MET A 1 7.08 2.43 5.21
N PHE A 2 6.15 2.16 6.13
CA PHE A 2 6.33 2.53 7.54
C PHE A 2 7.29 1.54 8.19
N VAL A 3 8.21 2.04 9.01
CA VAL A 3 9.23 1.25 9.70
C VAL A 3 9.13 1.51 11.20
N GLY A 4 9.29 0.46 12.00
CA GLY A 4 9.19 0.50 13.46
C GLY A 4 7.84 0.00 14.01
N GLU A 5 7.60 0.27 15.29
CA GLU A 5 6.45 -0.28 16.04
C GLU A 5 5.14 0.50 15.82
N ASN A 6 5.23 1.73 15.29
CA ASN A 6 4.08 2.62 15.10
C ASN A 6 3.57 2.60 13.65
N ILE A 7 2.99 1.47 13.24
CA ILE A 7 2.38 1.33 11.90
C ILE A 7 0.90 1.75 11.98
N PRO A 8 0.46 2.74 11.18
CA PRO A 8 -0.92 3.20 11.22
C PRO A 8 -1.88 2.10 10.76
N VAL A 9 -2.97 1.91 11.53
CA VAL A 9 -4.05 0.99 11.16
C VAL A 9 -4.90 1.65 10.09
N HIS A 10 -4.71 1.22 8.84
CA HIS A 10 -5.35 1.83 7.68
C HIS A 10 -5.74 0.76 6.64
N PRO A 11 -6.87 0.91 5.92
CA PRO A 11 -7.33 -0.10 4.94
C PRO A 11 -6.36 -0.37 3.80
N HIS A 12 -5.39 0.52 3.59
CA HIS A 12 -4.32 0.41 2.58
C HIS A 12 -2.91 0.27 3.19
N VAL A 13 -2.79 0.06 4.50
CA VAL A 13 -1.50 -0.15 5.18
C VAL A 13 -1.49 -1.50 5.87
N TYR A 14 -0.54 -2.34 5.46
CA TYR A 14 -0.31 -3.65 6.05
C TYR A 14 0.48 -3.54 7.36
N SER A 15 0.32 -4.54 8.22
CA SER A 15 0.99 -4.60 9.53
C SER A 15 2.50 -4.83 9.48
N ASN A 16 3.06 -5.13 8.31
CA ASN A 16 4.51 -5.10 8.05
C ASN A 16 5.00 -3.71 7.60
N GLY A 17 4.11 -2.73 7.45
CA GLY A 17 4.42 -1.36 7.01
C GLY A 17 4.31 -1.15 5.50
N HIS A 18 3.96 -2.17 4.72
CA HIS A 18 3.71 -2.01 3.28
C HIS A 18 2.48 -1.14 3.03
N ILE A 19 2.52 -0.35 1.97
CA ILE A 19 1.46 0.58 1.58
C ILE A 19 0.92 0.11 0.22
N CYS A 20 -0.38 -0.10 0.14
CA CYS A 20 -1.07 -0.49 -1.09
C CYS A 20 -1.55 0.79 -1.81
N LEU A 21 -0.67 1.41 -2.58
CA LEU A 21 -0.95 2.63 -3.34
C LEU A 21 -0.44 2.46 -4.77
N SER A 22 -1.31 2.66 -5.76
CA SER A 22 -1.01 2.36 -7.16
C SER A 22 0.13 3.20 -7.74
N ILE A 23 0.33 4.42 -7.25
CA ILE A 23 1.45 5.30 -7.64
C ILE A 23 2.83 4.78 -7.22
N LEU A 24 2.88 3.75 -6.36
CA LEU A 24 4.11 3.07 -5.96
C LEU A 24 4.41 1.85 -6.85
N SER A 25 3.49 1.47 -7.73
CA SER A 25 3.60 0.32 -8.63
C SER A 25 3.20 0.68 -10.07
N GLU A 26 1.94 0.47 -10.44
CA GLU A 26 1.44 0.48 -11.82
C GLU A 26 1.23 1.89 -12.36
N ASP A 27 0.83 2.83 -11.49
CA ASP A 27 0.64 4.24 -11.86
C ASP A 27 1.92 5.06 -11.64
N TRP A 28 3.02 4.41 -11.26
CA TRP A 28 4.29 5.12 -11.10
C TRP A 28 4.85 5.52 -12.46
N THR A 29 5.18 6.81 -12.61
CA THR A 29 5.88 7.32 -13.80
C THR A 29 7.10 8.13 -13.36
N PRO A 30 8.15 8.23 -14.21
CA PRO A 30 9.32 9.08 -13.92
C PRO A 30 8.99 10.56 -13.73
N ALA A 31 7.80 10.99 -14.17
CA ALA A 31 7.29 12.35 -13.97
C ALA A 31 6.80 12.61 -12.53
N LEU A 32 6.57 11.56 -11.73
CA LEU A 32 6.16 11.70 -10.34
C LEU A 32 7.36 12.07 -9.46
N SER A 33 7.25 13.22 -8.79
CA SER A 33 8.23 13.64 -7.79
C SER A 33 8.01 12.90 -6.46
N VAL A 34 9.07 12.81 -5.65
CA VAL A 34 8.97 12.30 -4.27
C VAL A 34 7.92 13.09 -3.48
N GLN A 35 7.81 14.39 -3.71
CA GLN A 35 6.80 15.23 -3.08
C GLN A 35 5.37 14.81 -3.43
N ALA A 36 5.10 14.50 -4.71
CA ALA A 36 3.80 14.00 -5.12
C ALA A 36 3.45 12.68 -4.42
N VAL A 37 4.42 11.78 -4.30
CA VAL A 37 4.26 10.51 -3.56
C VAL A 37 3.94 10.75 -2.08
N CYS A 38 4.68 11.65 -1.42
CA CYS A 38 4.42 12.02 -0.03
C CYS A 38 3.02 12.61 0.17
N LEU A 39 2.58 13.51 -0.73
CA LEU A 39 1.24 14.11 -0.68
C LEU A 39 0.13 13.07 -0.85
N SER A 40 0.31 12.11 -1.74
CA SER A 40 -0.66 11.03 -1.92
C SER A 40 -0.76 10.13 -0.68
N ILE A 41 0.37 9.83 -0.01
CA ILE A 41 0.35 9.08 1.26
C ILE A 41 -0.36 9.86 2.37
N LEU A 42 -0.09 11.15 2.50
CA LEU A 42 -0.76 12.02 3.48
C LEU A 42 -2.27 12.11 3.22
N SER A 43 -2.66 12.30 1.95
CA SER A 43 -4.07 12.34 1.54
C SER A 43 -4.78 11.01 1.82
N MET A 44 -4.13 9.88 1.52
CA MET A 44 -4.62 8.54 1.83
C MET A 44 -4.86 8.41 3.35
N LEU A 45 -3.88 8.76 4.19
CA LEU A 45 -4.03 8.68 5.65
C LEU A 45 -5.12 9.61 6.20
N SER A 46 -5.27 10.81 5.62
CA SER A 46 -6.26 11.78 6.06
C SER A 46 -7.69 11.43 5.64
N SER A 47 -7.87 10.70 4.55
CA SER A 47 -9.18 10.31 4.03
C SER A 47 -9.76 9.03 4.68
N ALA A 48 -9.01 8.43 5.60
CA ALA A 48 -9.40 7.22 6.32
C ALA A 48 -10.68 7.43 7.15
N ARG A 49 -11.81 6.89 6.69
CA ARG A 49 -13.08 6.92 7.44
C ARG A 49 -13.09 5.97 8.63
N GLU A 50 -12.38 4.85 8.55
CA GLU A 50 -12.31 3.83 9.60
C GLU A 50 -10.89 3.28 9.76
N LYS A 51 -10.45 3.09 11.00
CA LYS A 51 -9.16 2.46 11.34
C LYS A 51 -9.30 0.94 11.29
N LYS A 52 -9.26 0.37 10.09
CA LYS A 52 -9.27 -1.08 9.85
C LYS A 52 -8.05 -1.51 9.05
N ARG A 53 -7.62 -2.76 9.21
CA ARG A 53 -6.54 -3.35 8.39
C ARG A 53 -7.12 -3.95 7.11
N PRO A 54 -6.31 -4.10 6.05
CA PRO A 54 -6.71 -4.87 4.88
C PRO A 54 -7.18 -6.29 5.29
N PRO A 55 -8.26 -6.82 4.70
CA PRO A 55 -8.81 -8.14 5.06
C PRO A 55 -7.82 -9.29 4.78
N ASP A 56 -6.92 -9.10 3.81
CA ASP A 56 -5.86 -10.01 3.41
C ASP A 56 -4.55 -9.81 4.19
N ASN A 57 -4.52 -8.92 5.19
CA ASN A 57 -3.29 -8.56 5.91
C ASN A 57 -2.51 -9.75 6.46
N ALA A 58 -3.19 -10.74 7.07
CA ALA A 58 -2.53 -11.90 7.65
C ALA A 58 -1.91 -12.83 6.58
N LEU A 59 -2.58 -12.96 5.43
CA LEU A 59 -2.07 -13.73 4.30
C LEU A 59 -0.90 -13.01 3.66
N TYR A 60 -1.08 -11.72 3.35
CA TYR A 60 -0.07 -10.86 2.71
C TYR A 60 1.23 -10.79 3.54
N VAL A 61 1.15 -10.56 4.84
CA VAL A 61 2.36 -10.50 5.69
C VAL A 61 3.09 -11.85 5.78
N ARG A 62 2.36 -12.97 5.67
CA ARG A 62 2.94 -14.32 5.66
C ARG A 62 3.56 -14.69 4.30
N THR A 63 2.97 -14.26 3.19
CA THR A 63 3.39 -14.61 1.84
C THR A 63 4.38 -13.62 1.23
N CYS A 64 4.41 -12.38 1.72
CA CYS A 64 5.32 -11.36 1.21
C CYS A 64 6.71 -11.52 1.78
N ASN A 65 7.67 -11.60 0.87
CA ASN A 65 9.09 -11.61 1.20
C ASN A 65 9.47 -10.21 1.74
N LYS A 66 10.45 -10.11 2.66
CA LYS A 66 10.90 -8.82 3.24
C LYS A 66 11.37 -7.78 2.20
N ASN A 67 11.53 -8.19 0.95
CA ASN A 67 11.92 -7.35 -0.16
C ASN A 67 10.70 -7.04 -1.07
N PRO A 68 10.21 -5.79 -1.13
CA PRO A 68 9.05 -5.40 -1.93
C PRO A 68 9.19 -5.70 -3.43
N SER A 69 10.41 -5.70 -3.95
CA SER A 69 10.72 -5.91 -5.38
C SER A 69 10.49 -7.35 -5.87
N LYS A 70 10.33 -8.33 -4.98
CA LYS A 70 10.07 -9.74 -5.33
C LYS A 70 8.64 -10.19 -5.03
N THR A 71 7.80 -9.29 -4.55
CA THR A 71 6.43 -9.60 -4.16
C THR A 71 5.52 -9.46 -5.38
N ARG A 72 4.82 -10.54 -5.77
CA ARG A 72 3.78 -10.50 -6.80
C ARG A 72 2.54 -9.85 -6.18
N TRP A 73 2.25 -8.62 -6.58
CA TRP A 73 1.11 -7.86 -6.10
C TRP A 73 -0.19 -8.41 -6.71
N TRP A 74 -1.18 -8.65 -5.86
CA TRP A 74 -2.54 -8.95 -6.27
C TRP A 74 -3.42 -7.80 -5.81
N PHE A 75 -3.72 -6.88 -6.73
CA PHE A 75 -4.60 -5.76 -6.45
C PHE A 75 -6.05 -6.23 -6.52
N HIS A 76 -6.75 -6.22 -5.38
CA HIS A 76 -8.17 -6.51 -5.33
C HIS A 76 -8.96 -5.27 -5.73
N GLY A 77 -9.21 -5.09 -7.04
CA GLY A 77 -10.02 -3.99 -7.55
C GLY A 77 -9.80 -3.71 -9.03
N GLY A 78 -10.30 -4.60 -9.90
CA GLY A 78 -10.19 -4.42 -11.35
C GLY A 78 -10.88 -5.53 -12.11
N SER A 79 -12.20 -5.65 -11.98
CA SER A 79 -13.01 -6.37 -12.95
C SER A 79 -12.86 -5.68 -14.31
N ARG A 80 -12.16 -6.34 -15.24
CA ARG A 80 -12.54 -6.54 -16.66
C ARG A 80 -11.37 -7.19 -17.42
N PRO A 81 -11.51 -8.43 -17.90
CA PRO A 81 -10.88 -8.81 -19.16
C PRO A 81 -11.76 -8.32 -20.32
N VAL A 82 -11.13 -7.71 -21.32
CA VAL A 82 -11.57 -7.88 -22.71
C VAL A 82 -11.12 -9.25 -23.20
#